data_AF-A0A654E851-F1
#
_entry.id   AF-A0A654E851-F1
#
_cell.length_a   1.000
_cell.length_b   1.000
_cell.length_c   1.000
_cell.angle_alpha   90.00
_cell.angle_beta   90.00
_cell.angle_gamma   90.00
#
_symmetry.space_group_name_H-M   'P 1'
#
loop_
_entity.id
_entity.type
_entity.pdbx_description
1 polymer ?
#
loop_
_entity_poly.entity_id
_entity_poly.type
_entity_poly.pdbx_seq_one_letter_code
_entity_poly.pdbx_strand_id
1 'polypeptide(L)'
;MKNVLLIFSVFVILSACSTGDEPGTAERSSTYLLYRANYNPVSGDVTVRELAPGQLQFHIKLQNTTEGGEHPAHLHFGSVREVGELAFALNPVDGSTGESVTVLNGVQMSDGGVLTYDSFLEMDASIKVHMNDNYFKHMVLSFGNVGKNENYFFDGVAMCTGH
;
A
#
# COMPACT_ATOMS: atom_id res chain seq x y z
N MET A 1 -62.69 41.01 40.88
CA MET A 1 -62.93 39.97 39.85
C MET A 1 -62.01 40.27 38.68
N LYS A 2 -60.95 39.49 38.49
CA LYS A 2 -60.03 39.67 37.36
C LYS A 2 -59.54 38.28 36.96
N ASN A 3 -60.00 37.83 35.80
CA ASN A 3 -59.80 36.49 35.28
C ASN A 3 -58.34 36.35 34.84
N VAL A 4 -57.64 35.35 35.38
CA VAL A 4 -56.28 35.01 34.96
C VAL A 4 -56.40 34.22 33.66
N LEU A 5 -56.04 34.85 32.54
CA LEU A 5 -55.99 34.24 31.22
C LEU A 5 -54.67 33.46 31.09
N LEU A 6 -54.75 32.14 31.10
CA LEU A 6 -53.66 31.21 30.81
C LEU A 6 -53.35 31.26 29.30
N ILE A 7 -52.20 31.83 28.92
CA ILE A 7 -51.66 31.71 27.56
C ILE A 7 -50.58 30.62 27.60
N PHE A 8 -50.95 29.41 27.17
CA PHE A 8 -50.03 28.31 26.92
C PHE A 8 -49.47 28.50 25.50
N SER A 9 -48.41 29.28 25.36
CA SER A 9 -47.71 29.40 24.08
C SER A 9 -46.72 28.25 23.94
N VAL A 10 -47.05 27.33 23.03
CA VAL A 10 -46.28 26.15 22.67
C VAL A 10 -44.93 26.58 22.08
N PHE A 11 -43.83 26.24 22.76
CA PHE A 11 -42.49 26.32 22.20
C PHE A 11 -42.28 25.12 21.26
N VAL A 12 -42.47 25.33 19.97
CA VAL A 12 -42.11 24.35 18.94
C VAL A 12 -40.59 24.45 18.73
N ILE A 13 -39.84 23.58 19.39
CA ILE A 13 -38.41 23.39 19.14
C ILE A 13 -38.29 22.50 17.90
N LEU A 14 -38.16 23.09 16.72
CA LEU A 14 -37.72 22.37 15.53
C LEU A 14 -36.21 22.11 15.67
N SER A 15 -35.88 20.97 16.25
CA SER A 15 -34.52 20.42 16.19
C SER A 15 -34.37 19.72 14.85
N ALA A 16 -33.84 20.44 13.87
CA ALA A 16 -33.34 19.85 12.63
C ALA A 16 -31.95 19.27 12.91
N CYS A 17 -31.90 18.03 13.41
CA CYS A 17 -30.67 17.25 13.29
C CYS A 17 -30.52 16.87 11.82
N SER A 18 -29.53 17.44 11.14
CA SER A 18 -29.08 16.90 9.86
C SER A 18 -28.72 15.43 10.08
N THR A 19 -29.27 14.59 9.20
CA THR A 19 -29.03 13.16 9.10
C THR A 19 -27.55 12.86 9.15
N GLY A 20 -27.21 11.81 9.91
CA GLY A 20 -25.87 11.46 10.32
C GLY A 20 -24.87 11.38 9.18
N ASP A 21 -23.72 11.99 9.42
CA ASP A 21 -22.48 11.49 8.88
C ASP A 21 -22.23 10.15 9.57
N GLU A 22 -22.57 9.05 8.90
CA GLU A 22 -21.97 7.76 9.20
C GLU A 22 -20.45 7.99 9.22
N PRO A 23 -19.73 7.68 10.31
CA PRO A 23 -18.29 7.83 10.32
C PRO A 23 -17.73 6.85 9.30
N GLY A 24 -17.45 7.37 8.09
CA GLY A 24 -16.70 6.65 7.08
C GLY A 24 -15.46 6.08 7.75
N THR A 25 -15.28 4.77 7.65
CA THR A 25 -14.12 4.07 8.21
C THR A 25 -12.87 4.86 7.82
N ALA A 26 -12.08 5.31 8.81
CA ALA A 26 -10.87 6.07 8.55
C ALA A 26 -10.03 5.33 7.50
N GLU A 27 -9.65 6.01 6.41
CA GLU A 27 -8.85 5.39 5.36
C GLU A 27 -7.51 4.93 5.94
N ARG A 28 -7.25 3.62 5.93
CA ARG A 28 -6.00 3.03 6.44
C ARG A 28 -5.00 2.92 5.30
N SER A 29 -3.85 3.57 5.46
CA SER A 29 -2.82 3.64 4.44
C SER A 29 -1.42 3.78 5.06
N SER A 30 -0.45 3.12 4.45
CA SER A 30 0.99 3.23 4.78
C SER A 30 1.79 3.44 3.51
N THR A 31 2.83 4.26 3.58
CA THR A 31 3.74 4.52 2.45
C THR A 31 5.15 4.08 2.82
N TYR A 32 5.76 3.28 1.96
CA TYR A 32 7.09 2.70 2.17
C TYR A 32 8.04 3.15 1.07
N LEU A 33 9.25 3.54 1.46
CA LEU A 33 10.27 3.98 0.50
C LEU A 33 10.82 2.77 -0.29
N LEU A 34 10.95 2.96 -1.60
CA LEU A 34 11.64 2.06 -2.51
C LEU A 34 12.96 2.71 -2.91
N TYR A 35 14.06 2.16 -2.40
CA TYR A 35 15.41 2.62 -2.67
C TYR A 35 15.91 2.10 -4.01
N ARG A 36 16.87 2.80 -4.58
CA ARG A 36 17.56 2.33 -5.79
C ARG A 36 18.43 1.11 -5.50
N ALA A 37 18.52 0.23 -6.49
CA ALA A 37 19.49 -0.86 -6.50
C ALA A 37 20.75 -0.50 -7.29
N ASN A 38 21.92 -0.95 -6.84
CA ASN A 38 23.20 -0.69 -7.53
C ASN A 38 23.39 0.82 -7.86
N TYR A 39 23.82 1.14 -9.08
CA TYR A 39 24.05 2.50 -9.57
C TYR A 39 22.91 3.05 -10.45
N ASN A 40 21.77 2.38 -10.53
CA ASN A 40 20.64 2.89 -11.32
C ASN A 40 19.92 4.01 -10.54
N PRO A 41 19.29 5.00 -11.20
CA PRO A 41 18.65 6.13 -10.54
C PRO A 41 17.18 5.89 -10.14
N VAL A 42 16.64 4.68 -10.35
CA VAL A 42 15.22 4.38 -10.13
C VAL A 42 14.94 4.25 -8.64
N SER A 43 14.03 5.07 -8.14
CA SER A 43 13.60 5.07 -6.74
C SER A 43 12.24 5.72 -6.60
N GLY A 44 11.56 5.49 -5.48
CA GLY A 44 10.28 6.11 -5.20
C GLY A 44 9.65 5.51 -3.96
N ASP A 45 8.36 5.19 -4.03
CA ASP A 45 7.62 4.63 -2.93
C ASP A 45 6.51 3.68 -3.40
N VAL A 46 6.00 2.91 -2.44
CA VAL A 46 4.76 2.17 -2.58
C VAL A 46 3.80 2.63 -1.49
N THR A 47 2.58 2.97 -1.88
CA THR A 47 1.47 3.22 -0.95
C THR A 47 0.56 2.01 -0.91
N VAL A 48 0.36 1.46 0.29
CA VAL A 48 -0.55 0.34 0.54
C VAL A 48 -1.77 0.86 1.29
N ARG A 49 -2.96 0.68 0.70
CA ARG A 49 -4.22 1.20 1.22
C ARG A 49 -5.26 0.10 1.38
N GLU A 50 -5.97 0.10 2.50
CA GLU A 50 -7.16 -0.73 2.68
C GLU A 50 -8.34 -0.09 1.94
N LEU A 51 -8.88 -0.80 0.94
CA LEU A 51 -10.07 -0.37 0.20
C LEU A 51 -11.35 -0.88 0.86
N ALA A 52 -11.29 -2.09 1.42
CA ALA A 52 -12.33 -2.75 2.20
C ALA A 52 -11.65 -3.85 3.05
N PRO A 53 -12.33 -4.43 4.06
CA PRO A 53 -11.78 -5.56 4.80
C PRO A 53 -11.32 -6.70 3.88
N GLY A 54 -10.04 -7.03 3.91
CA GLY A 54 -9.44 -8.06 3.05
C GLY A 54 -9.18 -7.63 1.60
N GLN A 55 -9.31 -6.34 1.29
CA GLN A 55 -8.98 -5.76 -0.02
C GLN A 55 -7.91 -4.67 0.13
N LEU A 56 -6.73 -4.93 -0.44
CA LEU A 56 -5.57 -4.04 -0.38
C LEU A 56 -5.20 -3.52 -1.76
N GLN A 57 -4.98 -2.22 -1.87
CA GLN A 57 -4.38 -1.59 -3.04
C GLN A 57 -2.89 -1.34 -2.79
N PHE A 58 -2.05 -1.74 -3.73
CA PHE A 58 -0.64 -1.39 -3.81
C PHE A 58 -0.46 -0.42 -4.98
N HIS A 59 -0.09 0.82 -4.68
CA HIS A 59 0.22 1.83 -5.67
C HIS A 59 1.72 2.13 -5.61
N ILE A 60 2.46 1.69 -6.63
CA ILE A 60 3.90 1.95 -6.76
C ILE A 60 4.09 3.19 -7.62
N LYS A 61 4.93 4.11 -7.15
CA LYS A 61 5.34 5.30 -7.90
C LYS A 61 6.86 5.45 -7.86
N LEU A 62 7.48 5.30 -9.03
CA LEU A 62 8.92 5.40 -9.24
C LEU A 62 9.27 6.62 -10.09
N GLN A 63 10.48 7.12 -9.87
CA GLN A 63 11.10 8.19 -10.64
C GLN A 63 12.27 7.61 -11.44
N ASN A 64 12.63 8.28 -12.54
CA ASN A 64 13.75 7.91 -13.42
C ASN A 64 13.64 6.51 -14.05
N THR A 65 12.43 6.01 -14.25
CA THR A 65 12.18 4.82 -15.06
C THR A 65 12.51 5.07 -16.53
N THR A 66 12.72 3.99 -17.30
CA THR A 66 13.02 4.10 -18.73
C THR A 66 11.73 4.02 -19.54
N GLU A 67 11.46 5.02 -20.38
CA GLU A 67 10.27 5.08 -21.24
C GLU A 67 10.14 3.82 -22.11
N GLY A 68 8.91 3.31 -22.22
CA GLY A 68 8.60 2.10 -22.97
C GLY A 68 9.04 0.78 -22.30
N GLY A 69 9.63 0.83 -21.10
CA GLY A 69 9.91 -0.36 -20.30
C GLY A 69 8.66 -0.89 -19.58
N GLU A 70 8.61 -2.21 -19.35
CA GLU A 70 7.72 -2.82 -18.36
C GLU A 70 8.57 -3.46 -17.27
N HIS A 71 8.32 -3.09 -16.02
CA HIS A 71 9.16 -3.46 -14.90
C HIS A 71 8.38 -4.33 -13.90
N PRO A 72 8.54 -5.67 -13.92
CA PRO A 72 7.80 -6.57 -13.04
C PRO A 72 8.00 -6.21 -11.57
N ALA A 73 6.92 -6.17 -10.80
CA ALA A 73 6.94 -5.87 -9.38
C ALA A 73 6.45 -7.07 -8.57
N HIS A 74 7.12 -7.37 -7.47
CA HIS A 74 6.81 -8.53 -6.64
C HIS A 74 6.82 -8.15 -5.16
N LEU A 75 5.85 -8.66 -4.41
CA LEU A 75 5.91 -8.75 -2.96
C LEU A 75 6.51 -10.11 -2.59
N HIS A 76 7.56 -10.11 -1.79
CA HIS A 76 8.23 -11.30 -1.27
C HIS A 76 8.11 -11.36 0.25
N PHE A 77 8.12 -12.57 0.80
CA PHE A 77 8.35 -12.78 2.23
C PHE A 77 9.83 -12.54 2.57
N GLY A 78 10.07 -12.00 3.75
CA GLY A 78 11.41 -11.65 4.26
C GLY A 78 11.91 -10.29 3.78
N SER A 79 13.09 -9.92 4.29
CA SER A 79 13.71 -8.64 4.01
C SER A 79 14.31 -8.56 2.60
N VAL A 80 14.60 -7.35 2.12
CA VAL A 80 15.28 -7.11 0.83
C VAL A 80 16.64 -7.81 0.69
N ARG A 81 17.26 -8.24 1.80
CA ARG A 81 18.55 -8.97 1.80
C ARG A 81 18.38 -10.45 1.44
N GLU A 82 17.18 -10.98 1.60
CA GLU A 82 16.87 -12.37 1.30
C GLU A 82 16.41 -12.48 -0.15
N VAL A 83 16.51 -13.69 -0.73
CA VAL A 83 15.84 -13.96 -2.00
C VAL A 83 14.33 -13.78 -1.82
N GLY A 84 13.80 -14.37 -0.74
CA GLY A 84 12.39 -14.31 -0.33
C GLY A 84 11.50 -15.16 -1.23
N GLU A 85 10.62 -15.97 -0.64
CA GLU A 85 9.55 -16.62 -1.41
C GLU A 85 8.59 -15.56 -1.96
N LEU A 86 8.09 -15.75 -3.19
CA LEU A 86 7.12 -14.84 -3.78
C LEU A 86 5.81 -14.93 -3.00
N ALA A 87 5.41 -13.83 -2.37
CA ALA A 87 4.08 -13.72 -1.77
C ALA A 87 3.05 -13.43 -2.87
N PHE A 88 3.24 -12.32 -3.61
CA PHE A 88 2.34 -11.94 -4.70
C PHE A 88 3.10 -11.28 -5.86
N ALA A 89 2.70 -11.64 -7.08
CA ALA A 89 3.01 -10.83 -8.23
C ALA A 89 2.11 -9.59 -8.23
N LEU A 90 2.73 -8.42 -8.37
CA LEU A 90 2.05 -7.16 -8.54
C LEU A 90 2.04 -6.80 -10.03
N ASN A 91 1.16 -5.88 -10.40
CA ASN A 91 1.15 -5.33 -11.75
C ASN A 91 2.52 -4.66 -12.05
N PRO A 92 3.11 -4.91 -13.23
CA PRO A 92 4.35 -4.28 -13.63
C PRO A 92 4.25 -2.75 -13.59
N VAL A 93 5.35 -2.09 -13.22
CA VAL A 93 5.49 -0.64 -13.33
C VAL A 93 5.68 -0.27 -14.79
N ASP A 94 4.81 0.62 -15.28
CA ASP A 94 4.94 1.21 -16.62
C ASP A 94 6.14 2.17 -16.60
N GLY A 95 7.13 1.92 -17.44
CA GLY A 95 8.37 2.69 -17.46
C GLY A 95 8.22 4.12 -17.96
N SER A 96 7.13 4.42 -18.68
CA SER A 96 6.81 5.76 -19.20
C SER A 96 6.17 6.64 -18.12
N THR A 97 5.31 6.05 -17.28
CA THR A 97 4.64 6.79 -16.20
C THR A 97 5.35 6.69 -14.86
N GLY A 98 6.12 5.62 -14.66
CA GLY A 98 6.70 5.24 -13.37
C GLY A 98 5.70 4.65 -12.39
N GLU A 99 4.47 4.33 -12.82
CA GLU A 99 3.38 3.95 -11.92
C GLU A 99 2.89 2.50 -12.15
N SER A 100 2.43 1.86 -11.07
CA SER A 100 1.55 0.68 -11.14
C SER A 100 0.55 0.67 -10.01
N VAL A 101 -0.64 0.12 -10.29
CA VAL A 101 -1.69 -0.08 -9.29
C VAL A 101 -2.14 -1.53 -9.33
N THR A 102 -2.04 -2.22 -8.20
CA THR A 102 -2.52 -3.60 -8.00
C THR A 102 -3.57 -3.61 -6.91
N VAL A 103 -4.68 -4.33 -7.11
CA VAL A 103 -5.67 -4.58 -6.05
C VAL A 103 -5.72 -6.06 -5.76
N LEU A 104 -5.36 -6.43 -4.53
CA LEU A 104 -5.49 -7.77 -3.98
C LEU A 104 -6.82 -7.86 -3.25
N ASN A 105 -7.65 -8.85 -3.57
CA ASN A 105 -9.01 -8.98 -3.04
C ASN A 105 -9.25 -10.38 -2.48
N GLY A 106 -9.50 -10.49 -1.17
CA GLY A 106 -9.84 -11.75 -0.52
C GLY A 106 -8.74 -12.81 -0.61
N VAL A 107 -7.47 -12.37 -0.64
CA VAL A 107 -6.33 -13.25 -0.83
C VAL A 107 -6.12 -14.15 0.39
N GLN A 108 -6.10 -15.46 0.20
CA GLN A 108 -5.94 -16.41 1.28
C GLN A 108 -4.46 -16.62 1.63
N MET A 109 -4.15 -16.54 2.91
CA MET A 109 -2.83 -16.82 3.48
C MET A 109 -2.68 -18.32 3.79
N SER A 110 -1.45 -18.77 3.99
CA SER A 110 -1.12 -20.18 4.25
C SER A 110 -1.70 -20.72 5.57
N ASP A 111 -2.01 -19.84 6.52
CA ASP A 111 -2.68 -20.17 7.79
C ASP A 111 -4.21 -20.29 7.67
N GLY A 112 -4.75 -20.11 6.46
CA GLY A 112 -6.19 -20.13 6.16
C GLY A 112 -6.90 -18.79 6.34
N GLY A 113 -6.23 -17.76 6.87
CA GLY A 113 -6.73 -16.40 6.99
C GLY A 113 -6.79 -15.65 5.65
N VAL A 114 -7.36 -14.44 5.66
CA VAL A 114 -7.34 -13.52 4.51
C VAL A 114 -6.29 -12.44 4.79
N LEU A 115 -5.57 -12.02 3.75
CA LEU A 115 -4.67 -10.88 3.81
C LEU A 115 -5.48 -9.59 4.06
N THR A 116 -5.54 -9.17 5.31
CA THR A 116 -6.08 -7.88 5.76
C THR A 116 -4.97 -6.84 5.90
N TYR A 117 -5.34 -5.57 6.06
CA TYR A 117 -4.36 -4.52 6.33
C TYR A 117 -3.57 -4.77 7.62
N ASP A 118 -4.23 -5.22 8.69
CA ASP A 118 -3.57 -5.60 9.95
C ASP A 118 -2.57 -6.72 9.74
N SER A 119 -2.95 -7.78 9.02
CA SER A 119 -2.02 -8.88 8.75
C SER A 119 -0.84 -8.43 7.89
N PHE A 120 -1.08 -7.53 6.92
CA PHE A 120 -0.02 -6.95 6.09
C PHE A 120 0.98 -6.15 6.93
N LEU A 121 0.52 -5.35 7.89
CA LEU A 121 1.41 -4.62 8.78
C LEU A 121 2.31 -5.55 9.61
N GLU A 122 1.87 -6.76 9.90
CA GLU A 122 2.63 -7.77 10.64
C GLU A 122 3.51 -8.68 9.76
N MET A 123 3.42 -8.53 8.43
CA MET A 123 4.25 -9.30 7.48
C MET A 123 5.70 -8.84 7.56
N ASP A 124 6.61 -9.81 7.64
CA ASP A 124 8.03 -9.60 7.28
C ASP A 124 8.11 -9.71 5.76
N ALA A 125 8.18 -8.59 5.06
CA ALA A 125 8.06 -8.58 3.61
C ALA A 125 8.93 -7.52 2.93
N SER A 126 9.09 -7.67 1.62
CA SER A 126 9.79 -6.71 0.78
C SER A 126 9.16 -6.62 -0.60
N ILE A 127 9.23 -5.43 -1.20
CA ILE A 127 8.88 -5.22 -2.61
C ILE A 127 10.17 -5.09 -3.42
N LYS A 128 10.19 -5.74 -4.58
CA LYS A 128 11.27 -5.65 -5.57
C LYS A 128 10.68 -5.37 -6.94
N VAL A 129 11.23 -4.38 -7.62
CA VAL A 129 10.88 -4.01 -9.00
C VAL A 129 12.04 -4.37 -9.90
N HIS A 130 11.79 -5.21 -10.90
CA HIS A 130 12.80 -5.81 -11.78
C HIS A 130 12.91 -5.05 -13.10
N MET A 131 14.06 -5.19 -13.78
CA MET A 131 14.31 -4.47 -15.03
C MET A 131 13.38 -4.92 -16.17
N ASN A 132 13.15 -6.23 -16.30
CA ASN A 132 12.16 -6.84 -17.21
C ASN A 132 11.92 -8.30 -16.79
N ASP A 133 11.06 -9.02 -17.49
CA ASP A 133 10.74 -10.45 -17.29
C ASP A 133 11.62 -11.42 -18.12
N ASN A 134 12.47 -10.87 -18.99
CA ASN A 134 13.27 -11.63 -19.96
C ASN A 134 14.71 -11.86 -19.44
N TYR A 135 15.70 -11.46 -20.24
CA TYR A 135 17.12 -11.70 -19.98
C TYR A 135 17.61 -11.04 -18.68
N PHE A 136 16.98 -9.95 -18.25
CA PHE A 136 17.37 -9.20 -17.05
C PHE A 136 16.41 -9.39 -15.86
N LYS A 137 15.67 -10.50 -15.81
CA LYS A 137 14.73 -10.82 -14.72
C LYS A 137 15.32 -10.85 -13.31
N HIS A 138 16.62 -11.04 -13.16
CA HIS A 138 17.29 -11.01 -11.86
C HIS A 138 17.82 -9.61 -11.48
N MET A 139 17.78 -8.65 -12.40
CA MET A 139 18.23 -7.29 -12.14
C MET A 139 17.11 -6.50 -11.50
N VAL A 140 17.30 -6.15 -10.22
CA VAL A 140 16.39 -5.28 -9.48
C VAL A 140 16.75 -3.82 -9.80
N LEU A 141 15.74 -3.00 -10.08
CA LEU A 141 15.85 -1.56 -10.25
C LEU A 141 15.64 -0.85 -8.92
N SER A 142 14.58 -1.22 -8.19
CA SER A 142 14.23 -0.59 -6.91
C SER A 142 13.65 -1.62 -5.94
N PHE A 143 13.85 -1.41 -4.64
CA PHE A 143 13.35 -2.31 -3.59
C PHE A 143 13.12 -1.58 -2.27
N GLY A 144 12.29 -2.17 -1.40
CA GLY A 144 12.08 -1.67 -0.04
C GLY A 144 11.44 -2.74 0.86
N ASN A 145 11.73 -2.68 2.15
CA ASN A 145 11.03 -3.48 3.17
C ASN A 145 9.65 -2.87 3.43
N VAL A 146 8.66 -3.72 3.69
CA VAL A 146 7.26 -3.31 3.96
C VAL A 146 6.66 -4.16 5.07
N GLY A 147 5.63 -3.64 5.74
CA GLY A 147 5.08 -4.28 6.94
C GLY A 147 6.01 -4.08 8.15
N LYS A 148 6.16 -5.10 9.00
CA LYS A 148 6.81 -4.93 10.32
C LYS A 148 8.31 -4.69 10.25
N ASN A 149 8.95 -5.02 9.14
CA ASN A 149 10.40 -4.88 8.94
C ASN A 149 10.80 -3.58 8.22
N GLU A 150 9.86 -2.63 8.01
CA GLU A 150 10.10 -1.38 7.27
C GLU A 150 11.36 -0.63 7.76
N ASN A 151 11.60 -0.62 9.08
CA ASN A 151 12.64 0.16 9.74
C ASN A 151 13.98 -0.58 9.78
N TYR A 152 14.11 -1.76 9.17
CA TYR A 152 15.36 -2.50 9.16
C TYR A 152 16.38 -1.73 8.33
N PHE A 153 17.25 -1.02 9.04
CA PHE A 153 18.14 -0.01 8.47
C PHE A 153 19.00 -0.63 7.36
N PHE A 154 18.91 0.02 6.21
CA PHE A 154 19.65 -0.30 5.02
C PHE A 154 20.86 0.63 4.94
N ASP A 155 22.00 0.16 5.45
CA ASP A 155 23.26 0.90 5.36
C ASP A 155 23.91 0.65 4.00
N GLY A 156 23.42 1.34 2.96
CA GLY A 156 24.10 1.53 1.68
C GLY A 156 24.17 0.33 0.71
N VAL A 157 23.60 0.52 -0.48
CA VAL A 157 23.81 -0.23 -1.74
C VAL A 157 23.73 -1.76 -1.64
N ALA A 158 22.60 -2.31 -2.08
CA ALA A 158 22.42 -3.76 -2.17
C ALA A 158 23.16 -4.19 -3.42
N MET A 159 24.28 -4.86 -3.21
CA MET A 159 24.89 -5.71 -4.22
C MET A 159 23.97 -6.92 -4.37
N CYS A 160 23.20 -7.00 -5.45
CA CYS A 160 22.62 -8.28 -5.84
C CYS A 160 23.78 -9.22 -6.18
N THR A 161 24.18 -10.10 -5.25
CA THR A 161 25.10 -11.19 -5.55
C THR A 161 24.36 -12.17 -6.45
N GLY A 162 24.68 -12.17 -7.74
CA GLY A 162 24.13 -13.11 -8.70
C GLY A 162 24.38 -14.56 -8.26
N HIS A 163 23.39 -15.42 -8.51
CA HIS A 163 23.62 -16.84 -8.74
C HIS A 163 23.69 -17.06 -10.25
#